data_AF-A0A832Z5T9-F1
#
_entry.id   AF-A0A832Z5T9-F1
#
_cell.length_a   1.000
_cell.length_b   1.000
_cell.length_c   1.000
_cell.angle_alpha   90.00
_cell.angle_beta   90.00
_cell.angle_gamma   90.00
#
_symmetry.space_group_name_H-M   'P 1'
#
loop_
_entity.id
_entity.type
_entity.pdbx_description
1 polymer ?
#
loop_
_entity_poly.entity_id
_entity_poly.type
_entity_poly.pdbx_seq_one_letter_code
_entity_poly.pdbx_strand_id
1 'polypeptide(L)'
;MDKLVAKVNWSFNRWKGFDWESFQRRHQSGFDFVREMGYAHEWWNFYEGFSPDKYYGFILREPRGFHKGITLFISMNPLNGRWYFVGFYCDAVRPPTYASTGVPVRDLLPAEVIKMLEESVRMGGISDKHLDYVHRVISGEEEFLGILVAPKECSASFLPEAYVEVHPEDIGVKRLEGQWKITYKVTRSQIERLLEEAKRRH
;
A
#
# COMPACT_ATOMS: atom_id res chain seq x y z
N MET A 1 12.01 -8.11 17.50
CA MET A 1 11.67 -7.20 16.39
C MET A 1 10.89 -8.01 15.38
N ASP A 2 9.65 -7.61 15.16
CA ASP A 2 8.75 -8.31 14.24
C ASP A 2 9.15 -8.04 12.79
N LYS A 3 8.75 -8.92 11.89
CA LYS A 3 9.06 -8.83 10.47
C LYS A 3 7.79 -9.06 9.69
N LEU A 4 7.50 -8.13 8.79
CA LEU A 4 6.34 -8.19 7.94
C LEU A 4 6.78 -8.02 6.49
N VAL A 5 6.24 -8.85 5.61
CA VAL A 5 6.26 -8.58 4.17
C VAL A 5 4.84 -8.16 3.81
N ALA A 6 4.67 -6.96 3.29
CA ALA A 6 3.37 -6.40 2.93
C ALA A 6 3.24 -6.36 1.40
N LYS A 7 2.23 -7.05 0.87
CA LYS A 7 1.82 -6.87 -0.52
C LYS A 7 1.02 -5.57 -0.63
N VAL A 8 1.42 -4.70 -1.56
CA VAL A 8 0.71 -3.46 -1.88
C VAL A 8 0.42 -3.37 -3.38
N ASN A 9 -0.67 -2.70 -3.74
CA ASN A 9 -0.98 -2.39 -5.14
C ASN A 9 0.14 -1.58 -5.78
N TRP A 10 0.40 -1.80 -7.08
CA TRP A 10 1.42 -1.03 -7.79
C TRP A 10 1.08 0.45 -7.80
N SER A 11 2.12 1.28 -7.76
CA SER A 11 2.01 2.72 -7.90
C SER A 11 3.14 3.26 -8.78
N PHE A 12 2.79 3.99 -9.82
CA PHE A 12 3.73 4.66 -10.73
C PHE A 12 4.34 5.92 -10.13
N ASN A 13 3.80 6.42 -9.01
CA ASN A 13 4.31 7.59 -8.30
C ASN A 13 5.11 7.25 -7.03
N ARG A 14 5.52 5.98 -6.86
CA ARG A 14 6.23 5.46 -5.68
C ARG A 14 5.40 5.53 -4.39
N TRP A 15 4.08 5.34 -4.49
CA TRP A 15 3.16 5.36 -3.34
C TRP A 15 3.22 6.69 -2.57
N LYS A 16 3.38 7.80 -3.31
CA LYS A 16 3.47 9.15 -2.77
C LYS A 16 2.20 9.95 -2.99
N GLY A 17 1.04 9.29 -2.99
CA GLY A 17 -0.28 9.88 -3.12
C GLY A 17 -1.04 9.39 -4.34
N PHE A 18 -1.98 10.18 -4.84
CA PHE A 18 -2.85 9.77 -5.95
C PHE A 18 -2.07 9.44 -7.23
N ASP A 19 -2.32 8.26 -7.79
CA ASP A 19 -1.64 7.75 -8.98
C ASP A 19 -2.54 7.82 -10.22
N TRP A 20 -2.31 8.84 -11.05
CA TRP A 20 -3.06 9.05 -12.29
C TRP A 20 -2.92 7.91 -13.30
N GLU A 21 -1.74 7.28 -13.41
CA GLU A 21 -1.56 6.19 -14.38
C GLU A 21 -2.37 4.96 -13.93
N SER A 22 -2.32 4.64 -12.65
CA SER A 22 -3.13 3.55 -12.10
C SER A 22 -4.63 3.86 -12.15
N PHE A 23 -5.05 5.11 -11.93
CA PHE A 23 -6.44 5.54 -12.09
C PHE A 23 -6.95 5.35 -13.52
N GLN A 24 -6.16 5.71 -14.53
CA GLN A 24 -6.52 5.51 -15.94
C GLN A 24 -6.68 4.03 -16.29
N ARG A 25 -5.88 3.17 -15.64
CA ARG A 25 -5.91 1.72 -15.83
C ARG A 25 -6.84 0.99 -14.85
N ARG A 26 -7.61 1.70 -14.01
CA ARG A 26 -8.37 1.11 -12.89
C ARG A 26 -9.24 -0.07 -13.30
N HIS A 27 -9.85 -0.05 -14.48
CA HIS A 27 -10.71 -1.10 -15.01
C HIS A 27 -9.98 -2.43 -15.29
N GLN A 28 -8.66 -2.41 -15.35
CA GLN A 28 -7.78 -3.58 -15.48
C GLN A 28 -7.42 -4.19 -14.12
N SER A 29 -7.78 -3.52 -13.01
CA SER A 29 -7.47 -4.00 -11.67
C SER A 29 -8.27 -5.25 -11.31
N GLY A 30 -7.60 -6.23 -10.72
CA GLY A 30 -8.23 -7.42 -10.13
C GLY A 30 -9.01 -7.14 -8.84
N PHE A 31 -8.97 -5.91 -8.32
CA PHE A 31 -9.65 -5.50 -7.10
C PHE A 31 -10.88 -4.65 -7.41
N ASP A 32 -12.07 -5.14 -7.04
CA ASP A 32 -13.35 -4.44 -7.24
C ASP A 32 -13.33 -3.01 -6.69
N PHE A 33 -12.76 -2.85 -5.49
CA PHE A 33 -12.62 -1.54 -4.85
C PHE A 33 -11.91 -0.54 -5.76
N VAL A 34 -10.78 -0.92 -6.37
CA VAL A 34 -10.04 -0.01 -7.25
C VAL A 34 -10.83 0.30 -8.52
N ARG A 35 -11.59 -0.66 -9.07
CA ARG A 35 -12.43 -0.45 -10.26
C ARG A 35 -13.55 0.55 -9.98
N GLU A 36 -14.21 0.41 -8.83
CA GLU A 36 -15.35 1.26 -8.42
C GLU A 36 -14.88 2.64 -7.93
N MET A 37 -13.81 2.68 -7.13
CA MET A 37 -13.34 3.91 -6.46
C MET A 37 -12.39 4.74 -7.32
N GLY A 38 -11.65 4.09 -8.21
CA GLY A 38 -10.56 4.71 -8.96
C GLY A 38 -9.26 4.92 -8.19
N TYR A 39 -9.19 4.54 -6.91
CA TYR A 39 -7.96 4.63 -6.13
C TYR A 39 -7.74 3.42 -5.22
N ALA A 40 -6.54 3.31 -4.66
CA ALA A 40 -6.18 2.33 -3.66
C ALA A 40 -5.53 3.02 -2.45
N HIS A 41 -5.93 2.67 -1.23
CA HIS A 41 -5.38 3.28 -0.01
C HIS A 41 -3.87 3.13 0.10
N GLU A 42 -3.30 2.03 -0.41
CA GLU A 42 -1.85 1.80 -0.34
C GLU A 42 -1.04 2.86 -1.10
N TRP A 43 -1.65 3.59 -2.03
CA TRP A 43 -0.97 4.65 -2.79
C TRP A 43 -0.47 5.81 -1.93
N TRP A 44 -0.91 5.90 -0.67
CA TRP A 44 -0.44 6.92 0.28
C TRP A 44 0.57 6.40 1.31
N ASN A 45 1.06 5.17 1.18
CA ASN A 45 1.98 4.60 2.17
C ASN A 45 3.22 5.49 2.39
N PHE A 46 3.84 6.01 1.34
CA PHE A 46 4.98 6.91 1.44
C PHE A 46 4.60 8.38 1.19
N TYR A 47 3.34 8.74 1.43
CA TYR A 47 2.87 10.12 1.28
C TYR A 47 3.47 11.01 2.35
N GLU A 48 4.10 12.10 1.92
CA GLU A 48 4.83 12.98 2.81
C GLU A 48 3.93 14.01 3.51
N GLY A 49 2.71 14.23 2.99
CA GLY A 49 1.81 15.30 3.44
C GLY A 49 1.06 15.05 4.75
N PHE A 50 1.03 13.81 5.27
CA PHE A 50 0.31 13.52 6.52
C PHE A 50 1.01 14.03 7.78
N SER A 51 2.34 14.03 7.78
CA SER A 51 3.16 14.36 8.94
C SER A 51 4.58 14.71 8.49
N PRO A 52 5.29 15.62 9.17
CA PRO A 52 6.69 15.90 8.85
C PRO A 52 7.63 14.72 9.12
N ASP A 53 7.35 13.90 10.13
CA ASP A 53 8.29 12.91 10.69
C ASP A 53 7.86 11.45 10.52
N LYS A 54 6.60 11.19 10.13
CA LYS A 54 6.04 9.82 10.06
C LYS A 54 5.38 9.51 8.71
N TYR A 55 5.48 8.25 8.32
CA TYR A 55 4.63 7.64 7.31
C TYR A 55 3.46 6.89 7.96
N TYR A 56 2.32 6.88 7.26
CA TYR A 56 1.09 6.20 7.64
C TYR A 56 0.74 5.20 6.53
N GLY A 57 0.99 3.92 6.81
CA GLY A 57 0.81 2.84 5.85
C GLY A 57 -0.53 2.13 5.98
N PHE A 58 -1.16 1.84 4.86
CA PHE A 58 -2.28 0.93 4.72
C PHE A 58 -1.84 -0.38 4.05
N ILE A 59 -2.38 -1.50 4.51
CA ILE A 59 -2.23 -2.82 3.91
C ILE A 59 -3.57 -3.56 3.96
N LEU A 60 -3.95 -4.25 2.88
CA LEU A 60 -5.28 -4.88 2.76
C LEU A 60 -5.61 -5.93 3.82
N ARG A 61 -4.59 -6.56 4.42
CA ARG A 61 -4.78 -7.59 5.46
C ARG A 61 -4.02 -7.19 6.70
N GLU A 62 -4.77 -7.00 7.78
CA GLU A 62 -4.18 -6.74 9.09
C GLU A 62 -3.19 -7.86 9.49
N PRO A 63 -1.97 -7.50 9.91
CA PRO A 63 -0.94 -8.47 10.21
C PRO A 63 -1.14 -8.99 11.64
N ARG A 64 -1.64 -10.22 11.77
CA ARG A 64 -1.81 -10.87 13.08
C ARG A 64 -0.43 -11.08 13.72
N GLY A 65 -0.24 -10.53 14.92
CA GLY A 65 0.97 -10.72 15.73
C GLY A 65 2.13 -9.78 15.39
N PHE A 66 1.97 -8.84 14.45
CA PHE A 66 2.94 -7.75 14.26
C PHE A 66 2.56 -6.58 15.16
N HIS A 67 3.49 -6.17 16.02
CA HIS A 67 3.32 -5.03 16.92
C HIS A 67 4.36 -3.96 16.64
N LYS A 68 5.63 -4.34 16.52
CA LYS A 68 6.72 -3.42 16.20
C LYS A 68 7.89 -4.11 15.48
N GLY A 69 8.33 -3.54 14.37
CA GLY A 69 9.56 -3.97 13.70
C GLY A 69 9.68 -3.48 12.26
N ILE A 70 10.22 -4.31 11.39
CA ILE A 70 10.46 -3.94 9.98
C ILE A 70 9.35 -4.46 9.09
N THR A 71 8.86 -3.60 8.19
CA THR A 71 7.90 -3.95 7.15
C THR A 71 8.55 -3.78 5.79
N LEU A 72 8.65 -4.86 5.02
CA LEU A 72 9.10 -4.84 3.63
C LEU A 72 7.90 -4.75 2.70
N PHE A 73 7.86 -3.77 1.80
CA PHE A 73 6.80 -3.65 0.82
C PHE A 73 7.19 -4.34 -0.48
N ILE A 74 6.29 -5.19 -0.96
CA ILE A 74 6.40 -5.82 -2.27
C ILE A 74 5.22 -5.45 -3.15
N SER A 75 5.48 -5.27 -4.43
CA SER A 75 4.45 -4.96 -5.40
C SER A 75 4.73 -5.63 -6.74
N MET A 76 3.65 -5.98 -7.45
CA MET A 76 3.74 -6.60 -8.77
C MET A 76 3.59 -5.52 -9.83
N ASN A 77 4.60 -5.37 -10.69
CA ASN A 77 4.53 -4.43 -11.79
C ASN A 77 3.55 -4.95 -12.86
N PRO A 78 2.45 -4.23 -13.16
CA PRO A 78 1.44 -4.69 -14.11
C PRO A 78 1.96 -4.75 -15.56
N LEU A 79 3.05 -4.05 -15.89
CA LEU A 79 3.61 -3.99 -17.24
C LEU A 79 4.41 -5.24 -17.62
N ASN A 80 4.98 -5.94 -16.63
CA ASN A 80 5.83 -7.12 -16.88
C ASN A 80 5.47 -8.34 -16.02
N GLY A 81 4.50 -8.22 -15.11
CA GLY A 81 4.03 -9.30 -14.25
C GLY A 81 5.01 -9.74 -13.16
N ARG A 82 6.12 -9.02 -12.96
CA ARG A 82 7.16 -9.37 -12.00
C ARG A 82 6.94 -8.70 -10.65
N TRP A 83 7.43 -9.34 -9.59
CA TRP A 83 7.35 -8.84 -8.22
C TRP A 83 8.63 -8.12 -7.84
N TYR A 84 8.48 -6.99 -7.14
CA TYR A 84 9.58 -6.16 -6.72
C TYR A 84 9.48 -5.84 -5.23
N PHE A 85 10.63 -5.80 -4.56
CA PHE A 85 10.82 -5.10 -3.30
C PHE A 85 11.00 -3.61 -3.60
N VAL A 86 10.07 -2.80 -3.09
CA VAL A 86 9.86 -1.41 -3.55
C VAL A 86 10.08 -0.36 -2.45
N GLY A 87 10.25 -0.81 -1.22
CA GLY A 87 10.48 0.06 -0.09
C GLY A 87 10.27 -0.67 1.23
N PHE A 88 10.55 0.02 2.32
CA PHE A 88 10.40 -0.53 3.65
C PHE A 88 10.05 0.55 4.68
N TYR A 89 9.43 0.11 5.77
CA TYR A 89 9.40 0.86 7.01
C TYR A 89 10.32 0.21 8.03
N CYS A 90 11.21 1.01 8.61
CA CYS A 90 11.95 0.63 9.81
C CYS A 90 11.18 1.11 11.05
N ASP A 91 11.32 0.38 12.15
CA ASP A 91 10.62 0.65 13.42
C ASP A 91 9.11 0.93 13.28
N ALA A 92 8.49 0.29 12.30
CA ALA A 92 7.06 0.35 12.07
C ALA A 92 6.32 -0.19 13.29
N VAL A 93 5.32 0.56 13.74
CA VAL A 93 4.42 0.18 14.83
C VAL A 93 3.03 -0.08 14.26
N ARG A 94 2.39 -1.16 14.71
CA ARG A 94 0.96 -1.36 14.56
C ARG A 94 0.26 -0.86 15.82
N PRO A 95 -0.39 0.31 15.78
CA PRO A 95 -1.16 0.80 16.93
C PRO A 95 -2.33 -0.15 17.27
N PRO A 96 -2.85 -0.12 18.51
CA PRO A 96 -3.98 -0.97 18.93
C PRO A 96 -5.25 -0.74 18.10
N THR A 97 -5.46 0.49 17.66
CA THR A 97 -6.48 0.93 16.69
C THR A 97 -5.77 1.61 15.53
N TYR A 98 -6.45 1.83 14.41
CA TYR A 98 -5.85 2.59 13.32
C TYR A 98 -5.39 3.98 13.76
N ALA A 99 -4.29 4.46 13.17
CA ALA A 99 -3.74 5.78 13.43
C ALA A 99 -4.44 6.82 12.57
N SER A 100 -5.01 7.82 13.24
CA SER A 100 -5.57 9.00 12.59
C SER A 100 -4.46 9.85 11.95
N THR A 101 -4.72 10.31 10.73
CA THR A 101 -3.93 11.35 10.03
C THR A 101 -4.56 12.73 10.16
N GLY A 102 -5.85 12.80 10.54
CA GLY A 102 -6.67 14.00 10.52
C GLY A 102 -7.01 14.49 9.12
N VAL A 103 -6.68 13.73 8.07
CA VAL A 103 -6.89 14.13 6.68
C VAL A 103 -8.07 13.36 6.08
N PRO A 104 -9.15 14.04 5.67
CA PRO A 104 -10.23 13.43 4.90
C PRO A 104 -9.71 12.78 3.62
N VAL A 105 -10.20 11.58 3.31
CA VAL A 105 -9.87 10.90 2.03
C VAL A 105 -10.24 11.78 0.84
N ARG A 106 -11.31 12.58 0.95
CA ARG A 106 -11.72 13.55 -0.06
C ARG A 106 -10.58 14.50 -0.47
N ASP A 107 -9.82 14.99 0.50
CA ASP A 107 -8.76 15.99 0.30
C ASP A 107 -7.51 15.39 -0.35
N LEU A 108 -7.41 14.06 -0.35
CA LEU A 108 -6.35 13.32 -1.03
C LEU A 108 -6.66 13.03 -2.50
N LEU A 109 -7.91 13.22 -2.92
CA LEU A 109 -8.39 12.85 -4.24
C LEU A 109 -8.50 14.09 -5.15
N PRO A 110 -8.10 13.98 -6.43
CA PRO A 110 -8.40 15.00 -7.42
C PRO A 110 -9.91 15.24 -7.58
N ALA A 111 -10.29 16.48 -7.91
CA ALA A 111 -11.68 16.88 -8.07
C ALA A 111 -12.42 16.04 -9.13
N GLU A 112 -11.73 15.61 -10.19
CA GLU A 112 -12.28 14.77 -11.26
C GLU A 112 -12.67 13.38 -10.73
N VAL A 113 -11.92 12.84 -9.77
CA VAL A 113 -12.20 11.54 -9.16
C VAL A 113 -13.40 11.65 -8.24
N ILE A 114 -13.50 12.73 -7.46
CA ILE A 114 -14.68 13.00 -6.65
C ILE A 114 -15.94 13.11 -7.51
N LYS A 115 -15.88 13.88 -8.61
CA LYS A 115 -17.00 13.99 -9.54
C LYS A 115 -17.38 12.64 -10.15
N MET A 116 -16.40 11.81 -10.51
CA MET A 116 -16.63 10.45 -11.00
C MET A 116 -17.34 9.59 -9.95
N LEU A 117 -16.99 9.69 -8.67
CA LEU A 117 -17.66 8.96 -7.59
C LEU A 117 -19.12 9.43 -7.42
N GLU A 118 -19.37 10.73 -7.42
CA GLU A 118 -20.71 11.32 -7.35
C GLU A 118 -21.59 10.82 -8.52
N GLU A 119 -21.05 10.83 -9.74
CA GLU A 119 -21.73 10.30 -10.92
C GLU A 119 -21.98 8.79 -10.82
N SER A 120 -21.00 8.02 -10.36
CA SER A 120 -21.12 6.57 -10.17
C SER A 120 -22.19 6.22 -9.14
N VAL A 121 -22.27 6.95 -8.03
CA VAL A 121 -23.34 6.77 -7.03
C VAL A 121 -24.71 7.05 -7.65
N ARG A 122 -24.86 8.18 -8.36
CA ARG A 122 -26.14 8.55 -9.01
C ARG A 122 -26.59 7.51 -10.05
N MET A 123 -25.65 6.89 -10.75
CA MET A 123 -25.92 5.92 -11.81
C MET A 123 -26.00 4.47 -11.31
N GLY A 124 -25.83 4.20 -10.02
CA GLY A 124 -25.81 2.85 -9.46
C GLY A 124 -24.57 2.03 -9.88
N GLY A 125 -23.45 2.70 -10.18
CA GLY A 125 -22.18 2.09 -10.55
C GLY A 125 -21.30 1.66 -9.36
N ILE A 126 -21.71 1.97 -8.13
CA ILE A 126 -21.05 1.55 -6.89
C ILE A 126 -21.84 0.40 -6.28
N SER A 127 -21.15 -0.65 -5.86
CA SER A 127 -21.79 -1.80 -5.20
C SER A 127 -22.29 -1.45 -3.79
N ASP A 128 -23.36 -2.12 -3.34
CA ASP A 128 -23.93 -1.89 -2.00
C ASP A 128 -22.90 -2.01 -0.88
N LYS A 129 -21.95 -2.95 -1.00
CA LYS A 129 -20.85 -3.13 -0.03
C LYS A 129 -19.94 -1.92 0.15
N HIS A 130 -19.93 -1.00 -0.83
CA HIS A 130 -19.04 0.13 -0.91
C HIS A 130 -19.78 1.47 -0.82
N LEU A 131 -21.10 1.47 -0.97
CA LEU A 131 -21.91 2.68 -1.10
C LEU A 131 -21.79 3.60 0.12
N ASP A 132 -21.94 3.06 1.32
CA ASP A 132 -21.81 3.82 2.57
C ASP A 132 -20.43 4.48 2.71
N TYR A 133 -19.38 3.76 2.31
CA TYR A 133 -18.01 4.28 2.33
C TYR A 133 -17.86 5.43 1.32
N VAL A 134 -18.35 5.29 0.09
CA VAL A 134 -18.30 6.36 -0.92
C VAL A 134 -19.04 7.60 -0.45
N HIS A 135 -20.21 7.45 0.17
CA HIS A 135 -20.94 8.60 0.71
C HIS A 135 -20.12 9.38 1.74
N ARG A 136 -19.45 8.69 2.67
CA ARG A 136 -18.57 9.34 3.66
C ARG A 136 -17.34 9.98 3.03
N VAL A 137 -16.78 9.38 1.97
CA VAL A 137 -15.69 10.01 1.20
C VAL A 137 -16.18 11.28 0.51
N ILE A 138 -17.34 11.25 -0.14
CA ILE A 138 -17.89 12.43 -0.82
C ILE A 138 -18.26 13.52 0.20
N SER A 139 -18.82 13.18 1.36
CA SER A 139 -19.15 14.18 2.39
C SER A 139 -17.92 14.74 3.11
N GLY A 140 -16.74 14.11 2.97
CA GLY A 140 -15.52 14.48 3.70
C GLY A 140 -15.47 13.95 5.13
N GLU A 141 -16.37 13.04 5.49
CA GLU A 141 -16.43 12.41 6.81
C GLU A 141 -15.49 11.20 6.94
N GLU A 142 -15.09 10.58 5.82
CA GLU A 142 -14.14 9.47 5.81
C GLU A 142 -12.71 9.99 5.90
N GLU A 143 -12.00 9.66 6.99
CA GLU A 143 -10.59 9.99 7.20
C GLU A 143 -9.67 8.89 6.66
N PHE A 144 -8.48 9.27 6.16
CA PHE A 144 -7.44 8.27 5.91
C PHE A 144 -6.85 7.79 7.24
N LEU A 145 -6.96 6.48 7.49
CA LEU A 145 -6.44 5.84 8.69
C LEU A 145 -5.27 4.89 8.37
N GLY A 146 -4.14 5.07 9.07
CA GLY A 146 -2.97 4.22 8.94
C GLY A 146 -3.05 2.95 9.79
N ILE A 147 -2.79 1.80 9.18
CA ILE A 147 -2.62 0.50 9.88
C ILE A 147 -1.23 0.39 10.50
N LEU A 148 -0.24 1.00 9.86
CA LEU A 148 1.15 1.05 10.29
C LEU A 148 1.58 2.51 10.40
N VAL A 149 2.39 2.82 11.41
CA VAL A 149 3.07 4.11 11.55
C VAL A 149 4.56 3.86 11.63
N ALA A 150 5.35 4.59 10.86
CA ALA A 150 6.80 4.44 10.86
C ALA A 150 7.51 5.80 10.75
N PRO A 151 8.65 5.98 11.43
CA PRO A 151 9.47 7.18 11.28
C PRO A 151 10.08 7.27 9.88
N LYS A 152 10.06 8.47 9.29
CA LYS A 152 10.62 8.72 7.95
C LYS A 152 12.14 8.62 7.91
N GLU A 153 12.82 8.97 9.00
CA GLU A 153 14.29 9.03 9.06
C GLU A 153 14.99 7.71 8.73
N CYS A 154 14.29 6.58 8.90
CA CYS A 154 14.81 5.24 8.60
C CYS A 154 13.86 4.42 7.72
N SER A 155 12.90 5.05 7.05
CA SER A 155 11.93 4.38 6.16
C SER A 155 11.97 5.00 4.77
N ALA A 156 11.83 4.20 3.71
CA ALA A 156 11.93 4.71 2.35
C ALA A 156 11.15 3.88 1.32
N SER A 157 10.53 4.57 0.36
CA SER A 157 10.22 4.03 -0.96
C SER A 157 11.44 4.21 -1.86
N PHE A 158 11.77 3.21 -2.67
CA PHE A 158 12.91 3.29 -3.57
C PHE A 158 12.60 4.07 -4.85
N LEU A 159 13.66 4.46 -5.55
CA LEU A 159 13.57 4.86 -6.95
C LEU A 159 13.33 3.61 -7.82
N PRO A 160 12.65 3.70 -8.98
CA PRO A 160 12.36 2.54 -9.82
C PRO A 160 13.60 1.71 -10.22
N GLU A 161 14.73 2.37 -10.48
CA GLU A 161 16.02 1.74 -10.77
C GLU A 161 16.58 0.92 -9.60
N ALA A 162 16.18 1.27 -8.37
CA ALA A 162 16.59 0.59 -7.14
C ALA A 162 15.64 -0.54 -6.72
N TYR A 163 14.54 -0.77 -7.46
CA TYR A 163 13.69 -1.92 -7.21
C TYR A 163 14.47 -3.23 -7.40
N VAL A 164 14.27 -4.14 -6.44
CA VAL A 164 14.88 -5.47 -6.46
C VAL A 164 13.80 -6.47 -6.85
N GLU A 165 13.98 -7.18 -7.96
CA GLU A 165 13.07 -8.28 -8.32
C GLU A 165 13.12 -9.35 -7.22
N VAL A 166 11.96 -9.78 -6.74
CA VAL A 166 11.85 -10.79 -5.67
C VAL A 166 11.16 -12.04 -6.16
N HIS A 167 11.69 -13.17 -5.73
CA HIS A 167 11.08 -14.48 -5.91
C HIS A 167 10.52 -14.98 -4.57
N PRO A 168 9.61 -15.97 -4.60
CA PRO A 168 8.99 -16.53 -3.40
C PRO A 168 9.99 -16.95 -2.30
N GLU A 169 11.17 -17.43 -2.68
CA GLU A 169 12.23 -17.83 -1.76
C GLU A 169 12.86 -16.65 -1.02
N ASP A 170 12.78 -15.43 -1.58
CA ASP A 170 13.37 -14.22 -1.00
C ASP A 170 12.51 -13.62 0.11
N ILE A 171 11.19 -13.86 0.07
CA ILE A 171 10.18 -13.24 0.94
C ILE A 171 9.47 -14.24 1.86
N GLY A 172 10.02 -15.45 1.99
CA GLY A 172 9.51 -16.46 2.92
C GLY A 172 8.15 -17.04 2.51
N VAL A 173 7.94 -17.26 1.22
CA VAL A 173 6.77 -17.96 0.70
C VAL A 173 7.12 -19.45 0.56
N LYS A 174 6.27 -20.35 1.06
CA LYS A 174 6.39 -21.79 0.83
C LYS A 174 5.21 -22.29 0.00
N ARG A 175 5.46 -23.24 -0.89
CA ARG A 175 4.39 -24.07 -1.47
C ARG A 175 3.86 -25.00 -0.38
N LEU A 176 2.60 -24.87 -0.04
CA LEU A 176 1.87 -25.83 0.79
C LEU A 176 0.78 -26.42 -0.09
N GLU A 177 0.82 -27.74 -0.32
CA GLU A 177 -0.21 -28.48 -1.06
C GLU A 177 -0.47 -27.93 -2.49
N GLY A 178 0.60 -27.55 -3.20
CA GLY A 178 0.50 -27.02 -4.57
C GLY A 178 0.02 -25.57 -4.67
N GLN A 179 -0.34 -24.92 -3.55
CA GLN A 179 -0.73 -23.51 -3.52
C GLN A 179 0.39 -22.63 -2.92
N TRP A 180 0.58 -21.45 -3.50
CA TRP A 180 1.46 -20.43 -2.93
C TRP A 180 0.82 -19.85 -1.67
N LYS A 181 1.34 -20.20 -0.48
CA LYS A 181 0.97 -19.54 0.77
C LYS A 181 2.11 -18.64 1.19
N ILE A 182 1.87 -17.33 1.18
CA ILE A 182 2.80 -16.34 1.74
C ILE A 182 2.87 -16.61 3.24
N THR A 183 3.96 -17.21 3.72
CA THR A 183 4.08 -17.58 5.13
C THR A 183 4.62 -16.44 5.99
N TYR A 184 5.03 -15.32 5.37
CA TYR A 184 5.59 -14.13 6.02
C TYR A 184 6.81 -14.42 6.93
N LYS A 185 7.42 -15.61 6.84
CA LYS A 185 8.60 -16.00 7.63
C LYS A 185 9.88 -15.60 6.92
N VAL A 186 10.09 -14.30 6.77
CA VAL A 186 11.35 -13.76 6.24
C VAL A 186 12.43 -13.79 7.33
N THR A 187 13.63 -14.28 7.00
CA THR A 187 14.78 -14.33 7.90
C THR A 187 15.48 -12.99 7.96
N ARG A 188 16.36 -12.82 8.96
CA ARG A 188 17.18 -11.60 9.06
C ARG A 188 18.13 -11.47 7.86
N SER A 189 18.78 -12.57 7.47
CA SER A 189 19.70 -12.59 6.32
C SER A 189 19.01 -12.27 4.99
N GLN A 190 17.76 -12.71 4.80
CA GLN A 190 16.97 -12.36 3.62
C GLN A 190 16.69 -10.85 3.56
N ILE A 191 16.29 -10.26 4.69
CA ILE A 191 16.07 -8.81 4.81
C ILE A 191 17.36 -8.05 4.50
N GLU A 192 18.47 -8.41 5.16
CA GLU A 192 19.77 -7.74 4.98
C GLU A 192 20.20 -7.77 3.52
N ARG A 193 20.12 -8.93 2.87
CA ARG A 193 20.44 -9.08 1.44
C ARG A 193 19.57 -8.18 0.55
N LEU A 194 18.25 -8.10 0.80
CA LEU A 194 17.35 -7.25 0.02
C LEU A 194 17.67 -5.77 0.20
N LEU A 195 17.96 -5.34 1.42
CA LEU A 195 18.34 -3.95 1.73
C LEU A 195 19.70 -3.59 1.13
N GLU A 196 20.68 -4.48 1.20
CA GLU A 196 22.00 -4.29 0.58
C GLU A 196 21.91 -4.20 -0.94
N GLU A 197 21.11 -5.06 -1.57
CA GLU A 197 20.88 -5.02 -3.01
C GLU A 197 20.18 -3.72 -3.43
N ALA A 198 19.14 -3.31 -2.72
CA ALA A 198 18.45 -2.04 -3.00
C ALA A 198 19.40 -0.84 -2.82
N LYS A 199 20.21 -0.84 -1.76
CA LYS A 199 21.22 0.19 -1.50
C LYS A 199 22.28 0.26 -2.60
N ARG A 200 22.71 -0.89 -3.15
CA ARG A 200 23.71 -0.93 -4.24
C ARG A 200 23.18 -0.37 -5.55
N ARG A 201 21.87 -0.47 -5.79
CA ARG A 201 21.21 0.05 -6.99
C ARG A 201 20.84 1.53 -6.90
N HIS A 202 20.80 2.07 -5.68
CA HIS A 202 20.62 3.48 -5.38
C HIS A 202 21.91 4.28 -5.59
#